data_AF-A0A7C1DV07-F1
#
_entry.id   AF-A0A7C1DV07-F1
#
_cell.length_a   1.000
_cell.length_b   1.000
_cell.length_c   1.000
_cell.angle_alpha   90.00
_cell.angle_beta   90.00
_cell.angle_gamma   90.00
#
_symmetry.space_group_name_H-M   'P 1'
#
loop_
_entity.id
_entity.type
_entity.pdbx_description
1 polymer ?
#
loop_
_entity_poly.entity_id
_entity_poly.type
_entity_poly.pdbx_seq_one_letter_code
_entity_poly.pdbx_strand_id
1 'polypeptide(L)' 'MDTIIIEKLGSVTMRNGLIRVQCMATAAGGEDRISGEMIIPAAAYGQVAGGLQAAGKQLQERIEQARKEQSEQTEQ' A
#
# COMPACT_ATOMS: atom_id res chain seq x y z
N MET A 1 9.42 -17.41 2.84
CA MET A 1 8.90 -16.14 3.36
C MET A 1 7.84 -15.73 2.37
N ASP A 2 6.58 -15.82 2.77
CA ASP A 2 5.47 -15.68 1.82
C ASP A 2 5.19 -14.19 1.60
N THR A 3 5.15 -13.76 0.34
CA THR A 3 4.85 -12.37 -0.02
C THR A 3 3.34 -12.13 0.09
N ILE A 4 2.94 -11.14 0.89
CA ILE A 4 1.56 -10.69 0.98
C ILE A 4 1.33 -9.61 -0.08
N ILE A 5 0.38 -9.83 -0.97
CA ILE A 5 -0.11 -8.81 -1.90
C ILE A 5 -1.27 -8.07 -1.23
N ILE A 6 -1.19 -6.74 -1.21
CA ILE A 6 -2.22 -5.86 -0.63
C ILE A 6 -2.75 -4.97 -1.74
N GLU A 7 -3.94 -5.28 -2.24
CA GLU A 7 -4.64 -4.46 -3.23
C GLU A 7 -5.70 -3.59 -2.57
N LYS A 8 -6.27 -4.05 -1.45
CA LYS A 8 -7.26 -3.31 -0.66
C LYS A 8 -7.02 -3.52 0.83
N LEU A 9 -7.54 -2.60 1.63
CA LEU A 9 -7.66 -2.76 3.07
C LEU A 9 -9.12 -3.06 3.43
N GLY A 10 -9.32 -4.14 4.18
CA GLY A 10 -10.62 -4.53 4.70
C GLY A 10 -10.92 -3.87 6.04
N SER A 11 -11.50 -4.63 6.97
CA SER A 11 -11.83 -4.10 8.30
C SER A 11 -10.56 -3.65 9.05
N VAL A 12 -10.65 -2.49 9.69
CA VAL A 12 -9.66 -1.99 10.63
C VAL A 12 -10.26 -2.03 12.03
N THR A 13 -9.62 -2.73 12.95
CA THR A 13 -10.08 -2.84 14.35
C THR A 13 -8.96 -2.44 15.30
N MET A 14 -9.34 -1.90 16.46
CA MET A 14 -8.40 -1.59 17.53
C MET A 14 -8.75 -2.38 18.78
N ARG A 15 -7.83 -3.19 19.28
CA ARG A 15 -8.02 -3.99 20.49
C ARG A 15 -6.68 -4.21 21.20
N ASN A 16 -6.66 -4.08 22.53
CA ASN A 16 -5.48 -4.32 23.37
C ASN A 16 -4.23 -3.51 22.95
N GLY A 17 -4.42 -2.25 22.56
CA GLY A 17 -3.30 -1.40 22.12
C GLY A 17 -2.71 -1.77 20.76
N LEU A 18 -3.37 -2.63 19.99
CA LEU A 18 -3.01 -2.99 18.63
C LEU A 18 -4.10 -2.54 17.65
N ILE A 19 -3.69 -2.13 16.46
CA ILE A 19 -4.53 -1.91 15.30
C ILE A 19 -4.31 -3.09 14.36
N ARG A 20 -5.41 -3.76 14.03
CA ARG A 20 -5.47 -4.92 13.15
C ARG A 20 -6.16 -4.51 11.86
N VAL A 21 -5.44 -4.60 10.75
CA VAL A 21 -5.91 -4.25 9.41
C VAL A 21 -5.97 -5.52 8.59
N GLN A 22 -7.16 -5.86 8.09
CA GLN A 22 -7.27 -6.93 7.10
C GLN A 22 -6.64 -6.46 5.78
N CYS A 23 -5.68 -7.23 5.28
CA CYS A 23 -5.12 -7.05 3.95
C CYS A 23 -5.91 -7.93 2.97
N MET A 24 -6.29 -7.36 1.84
CA MET A 24 -7.11 -8.03 0.84
C MET A 24 -6.42 -8.01 -0.53
N ALA A 25 -6.63 -9.06 -1.30
CA ALA A 25 -6.23 -9.20 -2.69
C ALA A 25 -7.41 -9.65 -3.55
N THR A 26 -7.36 -9.35 -4.83
CA THR A 26 -8.33 -9.77 -5.83
C THR A 26 -7.95 -11.17 -6.31
N ALA A 27 -8.85 -12.14 -6.19
CA ALA A 27 -8.66 -13.48 -6.72
C ALA A 27 -8.80 -13.48 -8.26
N ALA A 28 -8.41 -14.59 -8.91
CA ALA A 28 -8.54 -14.75 -10.36
C ALA A 28 -9.99 -14.58 -10.87
N GLY A 29 -10.99 -14.82 -10.02
CA GLY A 29 -12.41 -14.61 -10.33
C GLY A 29 -12.91 -13.18 -10.12
N GLY A 30 -12.06 -12.24 -9.72
CA GLY A 30 -12.44 -10.86 -9.41
C GLY A 30 -13.00 -10.63 -8.00
N GLU A 31 -13.16 -11.70 -7.22
CA GLU A 31 -13.63 -11.61 -5.83
C GLU A 31 -12.51 -11.18 -4.87
N ASP A 32 -12.86 -10.38 -3.87
CA ASP A 32 -11.93 -9.97 -2.83
C ASP A 32 -11.73 -11.09 -1.81
N ARG A 33 -10.46 -11.45 -1.55
CA ARG A 33 -10.07 -12.42 -0.53
C ARG A 33 -9.09 -11.81 0.45
N ILE A 34 -9.13 -12.27 1.70
CA ILE A 34 -8.11 -11.90 2.70
C ILE A 34 -6.78 -12.49 2.26
N SER A 35 -5.79 -11.63 2.04
CA SER A 35 -4.41 -11.99 1.71
C SER A 35 -3.50 -12.03 2.94
N GLY A 36 -3.92 -11.38 4.02
CA GLY A 36 -3.18 -11.39 5.29
C GLY A 36 -3.77 -10.41 6.31
N GLU A 37 -3.01 -10.19 7.38
CA GLU A 37 -3.33 -9.20 8.41
C GLU A 37 -2.08 -8.39 8.75
N MET A 38 -2.24 -7.07 8.80
CA MET A 38 -1.22 -6.15 9.28
C MET A 38 -1.57 -5.74 10.70
N ILE A 39 -0.64 -6.00 11.63
CA ILE A 39 -0.80 -5.67 13.05
C ILE A 39 0.17 -4.55 13.41
N ILE A 40 -0.35 -3.43 13.90
CA ILE A 40 0.42 -2.24 14.21
C ILE A 40 0.18 -1.86 15.68
N PRO A 41 1.21 -1.66 16.50
CA PRO A 41 1.02 -1.05 17.83
C PRO A 41 0.39 0.33 17.71
N ALA A 42 -0.64 0.62 18.51
CA ALA A 42 -1.39 1.87 18.42
C ALA A 42 -0.50 3.11 18.54
N ALA A 43 0.52 3.06 19.40
CA ALA A 43 1.50 4.13 19.58
C ALA A 43 2.34 4.42 18.32
N ALA A 44 2.53 3.42 17.45
CA ALA A 44 3.33 3.54 16.24
C ALA A 44 2.48 3.79 14.99
N TYR A 45 1.15 3.75 15.09
CA TYR A 45 0.24 3.81 13.94
C TYR A 45 0.49 5.02 13.04
N GLY A 46 0.57 6.22 13.61
CA GLY A 46 0.78 7.45 12.84
C GLY A 46 2.07 7.41 12.03
N GLN A 47 3.15 6.85 12.59
CA GLN A 47 4.43 6.71 11.91
C GLN A 47 4.34 5.70 10.76
N VAL A 48 3.70 4.55 10.97
CA VAL A 48 3.52 3.53 9.93
C VAL A 48 2.67 4.07 8.78
N ALA A 49 1.51 4.67 9.08
CA ALA A 49 0.62 5.25 8.07
C ALA A 49 1.31 6.38 7.28
N GLY A 50 2.02 7.27 7.97
CA GLY A 50 2.78 8.34 7.33
C GLY A 50 3.90 7.83 6.43
N GLY A 51 4.62 6.77 6.84
CA GLY A 51 5.66 6.14 6.03
C GLY A 51 5.11 5.55 4.73
N LEU A 52 3.97 4.86 4.79
CA LEU A 52 3.30 4.32 3.59
C LEU A 52 2.86 5.44 2.63
N GLN A 53 2.28 6.52 3.17
CA GLN A 53 1.88 7.67 2.36
C GLN A 53 3.08 8.36 1.70
N ALA A 54 4.17 8.56 2.43
CA ALA A 54 5.39 9.17 1.92
C ALA A 54 6.02 8.33 0.80
N ALA A 55 6.09 7.01 0.97
CA ALA A 55 6.60 6.09 -0.04
C ALA A 55 5.75 6.13 -1.33
N GLY A 56 4.42 6.18 -1.20
CA GLY A 56 3.50 6.32 -2.34
C GLY A 56 3.74 7.61 -3.12
N LYS A 57 3.88 8.74 -2.41
CA LYS A 57 4.19 10.04 -3.03
C LYS A 57 5.53 10.01 -3.79
N GLN A 58 6.58 9.48 -3.16
CA GLN A 58 7.91 9.37 -3.80
C GLN A 58 7.87 8.51 -5.06
N LEU A 59 7.10 7.42 -5.06
CA LEU A 59 6.94 6.58 -6.24
C LEU A 59 6.22 7.32 -7.38
N GLN A 60 5.15 8.06 -7.05
CA GLN A 60 4.41 8.84 -8.03
C GLN A 60 5.29 9.91 -8.69
N GLU A 61 6.06 10.66 -7.90
CA GLU A 61 7.00 11.67 -8.40
C GLU A 61 8.02 11.06 -9.39
N ARG A 62 8.56 9.88 -9.08
CA ARG A 62 9.48 9.17 -9.98
C ARG A 62 8.82 8.73 -11.29
N ILE A 63 7.58 8.25 -11.24
CA ILE A 63 6.83 7.85 -12.44
C ILE A 63 6.55 9.06 -13.34
N GLU A 64 6.19 10.20 -12.74
CA GLU A 64 5.94 11.44 -13.48
C GLU A 64 7.22 11.99 -14.14
N GLN A 65 8.37 11.93 -13.44
CA GLN A 65 9.67 12.29 -14.01
C GLN A 65 10.04 11.41 -15.21
N ALA A 66 9.94 10.08 -15.05
CA ALA A 66 10.26 9.14 -16.13
C ALA A 66 9.36 9.32 -17.37
N ARG A 67 8.08 9.70 -17.17
CA ARG A 67 7.17 10.02 -18.29
C ARG A 67 7.58 11.29 -19.04
N LYS A 68 8.02 12.34 -18.34
CA LYS A 68 8.46 13.59 -18.96
C LYS A 68 9.71 13.38 -19.82
N GLU A 69 10.68 12.63 -19.30
CA GLU A 69 11.92 12.31 -20.01
C GLU A 69 11.67 11.49 -21.29
N GLN A 70 10.69 10.59 -21.31
CA GLN A 70 10.30 9.83 -22.50
C GLN A 70 9.61 10.69 -23.57
N SER A 71 8.76 11.64 -23.17
CA SER A 71 8.10 12.55 -24.09
C SER A 71 9.11 13.45 -24.80
N GLU A 72 10.09 13.97 -24.08
CA GLU A 72 11.14 14.86 -24.61
C GLU A 72 12.11 14.14 -25.57
N GLN A 73 12.27 12.82 -25.46
CA GLN A 73 13.07 11.99 -26.38
C GLN A 73 12.32 11.59 -27.65
N THR A 74 10.98 11.64 -27.66
CA THR A 74 10.18 11.25 -28.85
C THR A 74 9.92 12.46 -29.77
N GLU A 75 10.15 13.67 -29.27
CA GLU A 75 9.97 14.94 -30.00
C GLU A 75 11.27 15.52 -30.59
N GLN A 76 12.41 14.81 -30.47
CA GLN A 76 13.69 15.10 -31.13
C GLN A 76 13.97 14.12 -32.28
#